data_AF-A0A7C2HDR2-F1
#
_entry.id   AF-A0A7C2HDR2-F1
#
_cell.length_a   1.000
_cell.length_b   1.000
_cell.length_c   1.000
_cell.angle_alpha   90.00
_cell.angle_beta   90.00
_cell.angle_gamma   90.00
#
_symmetry.space_group_name_H-M   'P 1'
#
loop_
_entity.id
_entity.type
_entity.pdbx_description
1 polymer ?
#
loop_
_entity_poly.entity_id
_entity_poly.type
_entity_poly.pdbx_seq_one_letter_code
_entity_poly.pdbx_strand_id
1 'polypeptide(L)'
;WAYARKFAEKSGTHFHPDPSITEAVILGLAANLDEYGRPLCPCNFYPSKDENGNWPEGLYLPKDEEVKRRTWICACDEMQIYKYCHCLLFVTEEGLPITEYLPEGHEGREIYGLVKDPTPDKGRALGRVLERQRAEGGHAE
;
A
#
# COMPACT_ATOMS: atom_id res chain seq x y z
N TRP A 1 -15.65 -1.37 2.42
CA TRP A 1 -15.92 -2.84 2.43
C TRP A 1 -15.94 -3.53 1.08
N ALA A 2 -16.87 -3.22 0.16
CA ALA A 2 -17.02 -3.98 -1.10
C ALA A 2 -15.74 -3.98 -1.97
N TYR A 3 -15.10 -2.81 -2.10
CA TYR A 3 -13.80 -2.67 -2.77
C TYR A 3 -12.73 -3.58 -2.15
N ALA A 4 -12.54 -3.50 -0.83
CA ALA A 4 -11.50 -4.24 -0.13
C ALA A 4 -11.67 -5.76 -0.26
N ARG A 5 -12.90 -6.28 -0.15
CA ARG A 5 -13.17 -7.72 -0.34
C ARG A 5 -12.80 -8.20 -1.74
N LYS A 6 -13.25 -7.47 -2.77
CA LYS A 6 -12.92 -7.80 -4.17
C LYS A 6 -11.43 -7.71 -4.43
N PHE A 7 -10.75 -6.72 -3.83
CA PHE A 7 -9.32 -6.58 -3.98
C PHE A 7 -8.57 -7.74 -3.32
N ALA A 8 -8.93 -8.11 -2.08
CA ALA A 8 -8.33 -9.23 -1.35
C ALA A 8 -8.42 -10.54 -2.14
N GLU A 9 -9.60 -10.85 -2.71
CA GLU A 9 -9.80 -12.00 -3.59
C GLU A 9 -8.91 -11.93 -4.84
N LYS A 10 -8.88 -10.78 -5.52
CA LYS A 10 -8.06 -10.55 -6.73
C LYS A 10 -6.56 -10.63 -6.45
N SER A 11 -6.10 -10.16 -5.29
CA SER A 11 -4.69 -10.23 -4.89
C SER A 11 -4.33 -11.55 -4.23
N GLY A 12 -5.29 -12.41 -3.88
CA GLY A 12 -5.01 -13.65 -3.14
C GLY A 12 -4.48 -13.39 -1.73
N THR A 13 -4.95 -12.30 -1.12
CA THR A 13 -4.60 -11.91 0.25
C THR A 13 -5.82 -11.98 1.14
N HIS A 14 -5.61 -11.92 2.46
CA HIS A 14 -6.66 -11.94 3.47
C HIS A 14 -6.73 -10.60 4.20
N PHE A 15 -7.85 -10.36 4.88
CA PHE A 15 -7.92 -9.32 5.90
C PHE A 15 -7.18 -9.79 7.15
N HIS A 16 -6.69 -8.85 7.96
CA HIS A 16 -5.99 -9.19 9.19
C HIS A 16 -6.89 -10.05 10.12
N PRO A 17 -6.34 -11.09 10.78
CA PRO A 17 -7.10 -11.95 11.68
C PRO A 17 -7.76 -11.21 12.85
N ASP A 18 -7.12 -10.13 13.31
CA ASP A 18 -7.74 -9.15 14.21
C ASP A 18 -8.67 -8.20 13.41
N PRO A 19 -10.00 -8.29 13.59
CA PRO A 19 -10.96 -7.47 12.85
C PRO A 19 -10.84 -5.98 13.16
N SER A 20 -10.33 -5.61 14.34
CA SER A 20 -10.20 -4.20 14.75
C SER A 20 -9.22 -3.43 13.85
N ILE A 21 -8.14 -4.09 13.41
CA ILE A 21 -7.17 -3.54 12.46
C ILE A 21 -7.84 -3.29 11.11
N THR A 22 -8.55 -4.31 10.61
CA THR A 22 -9.27 -4.21 9.33
C THR A 22 -10.31 -3.08 9.38
N GLU A 23 -11.08 -2.98 10.46
CA GLU A 23 -12.09 -1.95 10.64
C GLU A 23 -11.49 -0.55 10.69
N ALA A 24 -10.42 -0.35 11.49
CA ALA A 24 -9.73 0.93 11.59
C ALA A 24 -9.21 1.42 10.22
N VAL A 25 -8.61 0.53 9.43
CA VAL A 25 -8.11 0.89 8.10
C VAL A 25 -9.25 1.19 7.13
N ILE A 26 -10.34 0.41 7.15
CA ILE A 26 -11.51 0.66 6.30
C ILE A 26 -12.17 1.98 6.65
N LEU A 27 -12.30 2.32 7.93
CA LEU A 27 -12.85 3.60 8.37
C LEU A 27 -11.93 4.77 7.98
N GLY A 28 -10.62 4.63 8.13
CA GLY A 28 -9.66 5.65 7.68
C GLY A 28 -9.69 5.88 6.17
N LEU A 29 -9.80 4.80 5.37
CA LEU A 29 -9.97 4.89 3.92
C LEU A 29 -11.29 5.58 3.54
N ALA A 30 -12.38 5.28 4.25
CA ALA A 30 -13.68 5.90 4.03
C ALA A 30 -13.66 7.38 4.39
N ALA A 31 -13.08 7.75 5.55
CA ALA A 31 -12.93 9.14 5.96
C ALA A 31 -12.13 9.95 4.93
N ASN A 32 -11.01 9.42 4.43
CA ASN A 32 -10.25 10.11 3.38
C ASN A 32 -11.02 10.20 2.05
N LEU A 33 -11.85 9.21 1.72
CA LEU A 33 -12.73 9.26 0.54
C LEU A 33 -13.79 10.35 0.68
N ASP A 34 -14.43 10.46 1.84
CA ASP A 34 -15.48 11.44 2.11
C ASP A 34 -14.91 12.88 2.13
N GLU A 35 -13.72 13.07 2.70
CA GLU A 35 -13.10 14.38 2.86
C GLU A 35 -12.30 14.85 1.62
N TYR A 36 -11.53 13.95 0.99
CA TYR A 36 -10.62 14.29 -0.11
C TYR A 36 -11.02 13.69 -1.46
N GLY A 37 -12.13 12.94 -1.53
CA GLY A 37 -12.67 12.38 -2.76
C GLY A 37 -11.98 11.12 -3.27
N ARG A 38 -10.93 10.61 -2.59
CA ARG A 38 -10.24 9.37 -2.95
C ARG A 38 -9.76 8.61 -1.70
N PRO A 39 -9.66 7.28 -1.73
CA PRO A 39 -9.29 6.47 -0.57
C PRO A 39 -7.77 6.50 -0.34
N LEU A 40 -7.25 7.67 0.06
CA LEU A 40 -5.85 7.88 0.41
C LEU A 40 -5.47 6.96 1.59
N CYS A 41 -4.28 6.35 1.53
CA CYS A 41 -3.76 5.42 2.52
C CYS A 41 -3.79 6.06 3.92
N PRO A 42 -4.52 5.50 4.91
CA PRO A 42 -4.69 6.16 6.20
C PRO A 42 -3.51 5.95 7.16
N CYS A 43 -2.58 5.04 6.85
CA CYS A 43 -1.48 4.67 7.74
C CYS A 43 -0.17 5.43 7.46
N ASN A 44 -0.19 6.45 6.59
CA ASN A 44 0.95 7.36 6.37
C ASN A 44 0.83 8.63 7.22
N PHE A 45 1.98 9.21 7.54
CA PHE A 45 2.08 10.51 8.21
C PHE A 45 2.10 11.65 7.19
N TYR A 46 0.92 12.08 6.73
CA TYR A 46 0.82 13.30 5.91
C TYR A 46 1.02 14.53 6.79
N PRO A 47 1.84 15.51 6.38
CA PRO A 47 2.07 16.69 7.18
C PRO A 47 0.79 17.50 7.34
N SER A 48 0.64 18.09 8.51
CA SER A 48 -0.25 19.21 8.79
C SER A 48 0.59 20.45 9.07
N LYS A 49 -0.03 21.63 8.96
CA LYS A 49 0.62 22.85 9.44
C LYS A 49 0.89 22.75 10.94
N ASP A 50 2.03 23.26 11.37
CA ASP A 50 2.34 23.45 12.79
C ASP A 50 1.49 24.58 13.41
N GLU A 51 1.65 24.83 14.71
CA GLU A 51 0.95 25.90 15.43
C GLU A 51 1.22 27.31 14.86
N ASN A 52 2.32 27.48 14.11
CA ASN A 52 2.73 28.73 13.47
C ASN A 52 2.27 28.83 12.01
N GLY A 53 1.56 27.82 11.50
CA GLY A 53 1.07 27.78 10.12
C GLY A 53 2.10 27.31 9.09
N ASN A 54 3.27 26.82 9.51
CA ASN A 54 4.33 26.33 8.65
C ASN A 54 4.17 24.85 8.33
N TRP A 55 4.63 24.44 7.15
CA TRP A 55 4.74 23.02 6.80
C TRP A 55 6.04 22.44 7.36
N PRO A 56 6.02 21.25 7.98
CA PRO A 56 7.25 20.57 8.38
C PRO A 56 8.08 20.20 7.15
N GLU A 57 9.40 20.35 7.26
CA GLU A 57 10.35 20.03 6.19
C GLU A 57 10.60 18.51 6.10
N GLY A 58 10.70 17.96 4.88
CA GLY A 58 11.22 16.61 4.65
C GLY A 58 10.23 15.44 4.74
N LEU A 59 8.92 15.66 4.64
CA LEU A 59 7.90 14.59 4.71
C LEU A 59 7.05 14.51 3.43
N TYR A 60 6.11 13.55 3.41
CA TYR A 60 5.04 13.41 2.40
C TYR A 60 4.37 14.75 2.06
N LEU A 61 3.66 14.85 0.94
CA LEU A 61 2.84 16.04 0.69
C LEU A 61 1.61 16.07 1.63
N PRO A 62 1.07 17.27 1.92
CA PRO A 62 -0.22 17.41 2.57
C PRO A 62 -1.30 16.61 1.85
N LYS A 63 -2.32 16.12 2.58
CA LYS A 63 -3.33 15.20 2.03
C LYS A 63 -4.02 15.73 0.77
N ASP A 64 -4.32 17.03 0.71
CA ASP A 64 -4.96 17.71 -0.41
C ASP A 64 -4.10 17.72 -1.69
N GLU A 65 -2.77 17.67 -1.55
CA GLU A 65 -1.85 17.54 -2.68
C GLU A 65 -1.53 16.07 -2.99
N GLU A 66 -1.32 15.25 -1.97
CA GLU A 66 -0.98 13.82 -2.15
C GLU A 66 -2.14 13.03 -2.76
N VAL A 67 -3.39 13.39 -2.45
CA VAL A 67 -4.58 12.77 -3.03
C VAL A 67 -4.66 12.95 -4.55
N LYS A 68 -3.97 13.95 -5.13
CA LYS A 68 -3.91 14.14 -6.59
C LYS A 68 -2.97 13.12 -7.27
N ARG A 69 -2.08 12.48 -6.51
CA ARG A 69 -1.16 11.45 -7.00
C ARG A 69 -1.79 10.06 -6.91
N ARG A 70 -1.17 9.06 -7.55
CA ARG A 70 -1.64 7.66 -7.49
C ARG A 70 -0.95 6.85 -6.40
N THR A 71 0.25 7.30 -6.00
CA THR A 71 1.20 6.57 -5.16
C THR A 71 0.55 5.96 -3.92
N TRP A 72 -0.22 6.75 -3.17
CA TRP A 72 -0.82 6.33 -1.90
C TRP A 72 -2.32 6.08 -1.93
N ILE A 73 -2.94 6.02 -3.11
CA ILE A 73 -4.37 5.72 -3.22
C ILE A 73 -4.56 4.21 -3.10
N CYS A 74 -5.38 3.76 -2.15
CA CYS A 74 -5.58 2.34 -1.91
C CYS A 74 -6.20 1.64 -3.14
N ALA A 75 -5.66 0.53 -3.63
CA ALA A 75 -4.42 -0.13 -3.22
C ALA A 75 -3.21 0.63 -3.81
N CYS A 76 -2.31 1.06 -2.91
CA CYS A 76 -1.16 1.92 -3.20
C CYS A 76 -0.12 1.22 -4.10
N ASP A 77 0.85 1.98 -4.58
CA ASP A 77 1.86 1.46 -5.50
C ASP A 77 2.69 0.34 -4.85
N GLU A 78 3.00 0.41 -3.56
CA GLU A 78 3.69 -0.71 -2.86
C GLU A 78 2.89 -2.01 -2.90
N MET A 79 1.57 -1.94 -2.69
CA MET A 79 0.71 -3.11 -2.81
C MET A 79 0.63 -3.61 -4.26
N GLN A 80 0.63 -2.70 -5.24
CA GLN A 80 0.53 -3.04 -6.66
C GLN A 80 1.86 -3.52 -7.27
N ILE A 81 3.00 -3.17 -6.68
CA ILE A 81 4.34 -3.52 -7.16
C ILE A 81 4.90 -4.70 -6.36
N TYR A 82 4.86 -4.60 -5.03
CA TYR A 82 5.50 -5.54 -4.12
C TYR A 82 4.53 -6.44 -3.36
N LYS A 83 3.21 -6.24 -3.51
CA LYS A 83 2.18 -6.93 -2.72
C LYS A 83 2.32 -6.70 -1.21
N TYR A 84 3.00 -5.62 -0.83
CA TYR A 84 3.21 -5.21 0.54
C TYR A 84 2.13 -4.21 0.95
N CYS A 85 1.43 -4.48 2.07
CA CYS A 85 0.45 -3.58 2.64
C CYS A 85 0.89 -3.15 4.04
N HIS A 86 1.48 -1.96 4.16
CA HIS A 86 1.89 -1.39 5.45
C HIS A 86 0.72 -1.31 6.45
N CYS A 87 -0.49 -0.96 5.98
CA CYS A 87 -1.66 -0.87 6.85
C CYS A 87 -2.18 -2.22 7.36
N LEU A 88 -1.60 -3.35 6.94
CA LEU A 88 -2.04 -4.71 7.27
C LEU A 88 -3.48 -5.05 6.84
N LEU A 89 -4.05 -4.31 5.88
CA LEU A 89 -5.36 -4.63 5.33
C LEU A 89 -5.33 -5.85 4.39
N PHE A 90 -4.23 -6.04 3.67
CA PHE A 90 -4.04 -7.14 2.73
C PHE A 90 -2.79 -7.92 3.12
N VAL A 91 -2.99 -9.04 3.81
CA VAL A 91 -1.94 -9.82 4.49
C VAL A 91 -2.05 -11.31 4.15
N THR A 92 -1.12 -12.12 4.64
CA THR A 92 -1.24 -13.59 4.64
C THR A 92 -2.37 -14.05 5.59
N GLU A 93 -2.70 -15.33 5.59
CA GLU A 93 -3.71 -15.89 6.52
C GLU A 93 -3.30 -15.71 7.99
N GLU A 94 -2.00 -15.66 8.26
CA GLU A 94 -1.43 -15.46 9.60
C GLU A 94 -1.40 -13.99 10.03
N GLY A 95 -1.82 -13.05 9.17
CA GLY A 95 -1.82 -11.62 9.47
C GLY A 95 -0.51 -10.89 9.18
N LEU A 96 0.47 -11.54 8.53
CA LEU A 96 1.75 -10.90 8.21
C LEU A 96 1.70 -10.19 6.85
N PRO A 97 2.37 -9.04 6.69
CA PRO A 97 2.52 -8.42 5.38
C PRO A 97 3.47 -9.24 4.50
N ILE A 98 3.17 -9.36 3.22
CA ILE A 98 4.04 -10.04 2.26
C ILE A 98 5.23 -9.13 1.95
N THR A 99 6.46 -9.60 2.23
CA THR A 99 7.69 -8.83 2.02
C THR A 99 8.60 -9.43 0.94
N GLU A 100 8.18 -10.54 0.32
CA GLU A 100 8.95 -11.28 -0.67
C GLU A 100 9.48 -10.42 -1.83
N TYR A 101 8.72 -9.43 -2.27
CA TYR A 101 9.08 -8.63 -3.44
C TYR A 101 9.70 -7.27 -3.12
N LEU A 102 9.76 -6.89 -1.84
CA LEU A 102 10.39 -5.63 -1.44
C LEU A 102 11.89 -5.61 -1.82
N PRO A 103 12.50 -4.45 -2.04
CA PRO A 103 13.95 -4.33 -2.20
C PRO A 103 14.72 -4.78 -0.94
N GLU A 104 16.00 -5.10 -1.09
CA GLU A 104 16.91 -5.25 0.06
C GLU A 104 17.07 -3.90 0.78
N GLY A 105 17.17 -3.92 2.11
CA GLY A 105 17.23 -2.71 2.96
C GLY A 105 15.90 -1.97 3.10
N HIS A 106 14.79 -2.52 2.59
CA HIS A 106 13.47 -1.95 2.83
C HIS A 106 13.02 -2.23 4.27
N GLU A 107 12.55 -1.20 4.99
CA GLU A 107 12.14 -1.28 6.39
C GLU A 107 11.19 -2.46 6.69
N GLY A 108 10.17 -2.66 5.85
CA GLY A 108 9.27 -3.82 5.98
C GLY A 108 9.98 -5.19 6.02
N ARG A 109 11.08 -5.39 5.29
CA ARG A 109 11.89 -6.62 5.37
C ARG A 109 12.76 -6.67 6.62
N GLU A 110 13.22 -5.53 7.12
CA GLU A 110 14.01 -5.46 8.35
C GLU A 110 13.14 -5.80 9.57
N ILE A 111 11.89 -5.33 9.59
CA ILE A 111 10.93 -5.55 10.68
C ILE A 111 10.36 -6.97 10.65
N TYR A 112 9.84 -7.40 9.49
CA TYR A 112 9.08 -8.65 9.39
C TYR A 112 9.91 -9.83 8.86
N GLY A 113 11.16 -9.60 8.44
CA GLY A 113 11.95 -10.59 7.73
C GLY A 113 11.39 -10.89 6.34
N LEU A 114 11.72 -12.07 5.80
CA LEU A 114 11.21 -12.56 4.52
C LEU A 114 9.90 -13.34 4.71
N VAL A 115 8.78 -12.71 4.40
CA VAL A 115 7.45 -13.31 4.37
C VAL A 115 7.11 -13.63 2.91
N LYS A 116 7.01 -14.92 2.61
CA LYS A 116 6.71 -15.44 1.26
C LYS A 116 5.27 -15.12 0.84
N ASP A 117 5.08 -14.88 -0.45
CA ASP A 117 3.76 -14.74 -1.05
C ASP A 117 3.13 -16.13 -1.23
N PRO A 118 2.02 -16.45 -0.54
CA PRO A 118 1.33 -17.72 -0.72
C PRO A 118 0.61 -17.83 -2.07
N THR A 119 0.38 -16.71 -2.77
CA THR A 119 -0.35 -16.65 -4.05
C THR A 119 0.39 -15.85 -5.11
N PRO A 120 1.60 -16.30 -5.54
CA PRO A 120 2.49 -15.56 -6.41
C PRO A 120 1.95 -15.33 -7.84
N ASP A 121 0.89 -16.03 -8.23
CA ASP A 121 0.16 -15.88 -9.49
C ASP A 121 -0.89 -14.74 -9.45
N LYS A 122 -1.22 -14.21 -8.26
CA LYS A 122 -2.24 -13.17 -8.05
C LYS A 122 -1.65 -11.81 -7.70
N GLY A 123 -2.43 -10.75 -7.92
CA GLY A 123 -2.03 -9.38 -7.59
C GLY A 123 -0.79 -8.87 -8.36
N ARG A 124 -0.08 -7.92 -7.75
CA ARG A 124 1.12 -7.26 -8.30
C ARG A 124 0.96 -6.70 -9.71
N ALA A 125 -0.21 -6.13 -10.03
CA ALA A 125 -0.53 -5.73 -11.40
C ALA A 125 0.48 -4.73 -11.97
N LEU A 126 0.93 -3.75 -11.18
CA LEU A 126 1.95 -2.80 -11.60
C LEU A 126 3.35 -3.45 -11.62
N GLY A 127 3.68 -4.27 -10.62
CA GLY A 127 4.95 -4.99 -10.54
C GLY A 127 5.21 -5.84 -11.79
N ARG A 128 4.20 -6.61 -12.22
CA ARG A 128 4.27 -7.45 -13.44
C ARG A 128 4.48 -6.63 -14.71
N VAL A 129 3.85 -5.45 -14.81
CA VAL A 129 4.06 -4.54 -15.95
C VAL A 129 5.49 -4.00 -15.96
N LEU A 130 6.02 -3.57 -14.81
CA LEU A 130 7.39 -3.07 -14.69
C LEU A 130 8.42 -4.16 -15.00
N GLU A 131 8.21 -5.38 -14.53
CA GLU A 131 9.06 -6.54 -14.84
C GLU A 131 9.07 -6.81 -16.36
N ARG A 132 7.91 -6.80 -17.00
CA ARG A 132 7.79 -6.95 -18.45
C ARG A 132 8.51 -5.84 -19.22
N GLN A 133 8.31 -4.58 -18.82
CA GLN A 133 8.97 -3.43 -19.46
C GLN A 133 10.50 -3.51 -19.35
N ARG A 134 11.04 -3.97 -18.21
CA ARG A 134 12.48 -4.20 -18.03
C ARG A 134 13.00 -5.31 -18.94
N ALA A 135 12.24 -6.41 -19.08
CA ALA A 135 12.60 -7.50 -19.98
C ALA A 135 12.57 -7.08 -21.46
N GLU A 136 11.62 -6.24 -21.86
CA GLU A 136 11.48 -5.73 -23.24
C GLU A 136 12.47 -4.59 -23.56
N GLY A 137 12.78 -3.74 -22.57
CA GLY A 137 13.69 -2.60 -22.70
C GLY A 137 15.18 -2.95 -22.59
N GLY A 138 15.53 -4.15 -22.12
CA GLY A 138 16.91 -4.67 -22.09
C GLY A 138 17.50 -5.03 -23.47
N HIS A 139 16.79 -4.72 -24.57
CA HIS A 139 17.24 -4.86 -25.95
C HIS A 139 17.57 -3.52 -26.65
N ALA A 140 17.63 -2.42 -25.91
CA ALA A 140 18.20 -1.17 -26.41
C ALA A 140 19.57 -0.96 -25.76
N GLU A 141 20.59 -1.00 -26.63
CA GLU A 141 22.04 -0.83 -26.40
C GLU A 141 22.41 0.38 -25.53
#